data_AF-A0A2J4GBC3-F1
#
_entry.id   AF-A0A2J4GBC3-F1
#
_cell.length_a   1.000
_cell.length_b   1.000
_cell.length_c   1.000
_cell.angle_alpha   90.00
_cell.angle_beta   90.00
_cell.angle_gamma   90.00
#
_symmetry.space_group_name_H-M   'P 1'
#
loop_
_entity.id
_entity.type
_entity.pdbx_description
1 polymer ?
#
loop_
_entity_poly.entity_id
_entity_poly.type
_entity_poly.pdbx_seq_one_letter_code
_entity_poly.pdbx_strand_id
1 'polypeptide(L)'
;MRCFRLWRYWVLSDNCGLGVLAGGFESIKYRFREIDHRFERIEDAVEGVKAKIGRLGVAFTIHQEFFVEYLASEGVLRSQSARLLIREANRVIDLVMSNSLSPKEKERLKGLAFQGDLNRAKTRKLRA
;
A
#
# COMPACT_ATOMS: atom_id res chain seq x y z
N MET A 1 -21.01 -65.45 -7.33
CA MET A 1 -20.18 -64.51 -8.12
C MET A 1 -20.79 -63.11 -8.36
N ARG A 2 -21.85 -62.66 -7.65
CA ARG A 2 -22.41 -61.30 -7.85
C ARG A 2 -21.79 -60.21 -6.95
N CYS A 3 -21.30 -60.56 -5.75
CA CYS A 3 -20.67 -59.59 -4.84
C CYS A 3 -19.37 -58.97 -5.38
N PHE A 4 -18.61 -59.70 -6.19
CA PHE A 4 -17.33 -59.23 -6.73
C PHE A 4 -17.48 -58.11 -7.78
N ARG A 5 -18.61 -58.09 -8.52
CA ARG A 5 -18.91 -57.02 -9.49
C ARG A 5 -19.34 -55.72 -8.81
N LEU A 6 -20.08 -55.81 -7.71
CA LEU A 6 -20.53 -54.65 -6.92
C LEU A 6 -19.36 -53.96 -6.21
N TRP A 7 -18.41 -54.73 -5.67
CA TRP A 7 -17.21 -54.17 -5.02
C TRP A 7 -16.34 -53.37 -6.00
N ARG A 8 -16.15 -53.89 -7.22
CA ARG A 8 -15.37 -53.22 -8.27
C ARG A 8 -16.03 -51.94 -8.78
N TYR A 9 -17.37 -51.89 -8.84
CA TYR A 9 -18.11 -50.68 -9.22
C TYR A 9 -18.00 -49.58 -8.15
N TRP A 10 -18.01 -49.94 -6.87
CA TRP A 10 -17.89 -48.99 -5.77
C TRP A 10 -16.48 -48.35 -5.72
N VAL A 11 -15.43 -49.17 -5.82
CA VAL A 11 -14.02 -48.69 -5.87
C VAL A 11 -13.71 -47.85 -7.11
N LEU A 12 -14.34 -48.14 -8.26
CA LEU A 12 -14.20 -47.32 -9.48
C LEU A 12 -14.96 -45.98 -9.37
N SER A 13 -16.13 -45.97 -8.72
CA SER A 13 -16.92 -44.76 -8.50
C SER A 13 -16.21 -43.76 -7.59
N ASP A 14 -15.59 -44.23 -6.49
CA ASP A 14 -14.86 -43.36 -5.56
C ASP A 14 -13.55 -42.79 -6.15
N ASN A 15 -12.85 -43.56 -6.99
CA ASN A 15 -11.66 -43.09 -7.69
C ASN A 15 -11.95 -42.02 -8.74
N CYS A 16 -13.12 -42.07 -9.40
CA CYS A 16 -13.53 -41.04 -10.34
C CYS A 16 -13.78 -39.68 -9.65
N GLY A 17 -14.38 -39.69 -8.44
CA GLY A 17 -14.58 -38.47 -7.64
C GLY A 17 -13.26 -37.85 -7.18
N LEU A 18 -12.31 -38.68 -6.73
CA LEU A 18 -10.96 -38.25 -6.35
C LEU A 18 -10.17 -37.66 -7.53
N GLY A 19 -10.31 -38.21 -8.74
CA GLY A 19 -9.65 -37.68 -9.94
C GLY A 19 -10.15 -36.29 -10.36
N VAL A 20 -11.47 -36.05 -10.29
CA VAL A 20 -12.07 -34.74 -10.61
C VAL A 20 -11.69 -33.69 -9.55
N LEU A 21 -11.68 -34.07 -8.27
CA LEU A 21 -11.24 -33.20 -7.18
C LEU A 21 -9.74 -32.87 -7.28
N ALA A 22 -8.90 -33.85 -7.62
CA ALA A 22 -7.47 -33.63 -7.84
C ALA A 22 -7.21 -32.68 -9.02
N GLY A 23 -7.94 -32.84 -10.14
CA GLY A 23 -7.86 -31.94 -11.28
C GLY A 23 -8.30 -30.50 -10.96
N GLY A 24 -9.39 -30.36 -10.18
CA GLY A 24 -9.84 -29.06 -9.70
C GLY A 24 -8.80 -28.39 -8.79
N PHE A 25 -8.17 -29.15 -7.90
CA PHE A 25 -7.13 -28.65 -7.01
C PHE A 25 -5.88 -28.19 -7.76
N GLU A 26 -5.49 -28.90 -8.84
CA GLU A 26 -4.34 -28.52 -9.66
C GLU A 26 -4.60 -27.25 -10.48
N SER A 27 -5.82 -27.09 -11.02
CA SER A 27 -6.26 -25.84 -11.66
C SER A 27 -6.24 -24.65 -10.70
N ILE A 28 -6.67 -24.87 -9.46
CA ILE A 28 -6.62 -23.84 -8.40
C ILE A 28 -5.17 -23.46 -8.10
N LYS A 29 -4.26 -24.43 -7.93
CA LYS A 29 -2.83 -24.14 -7.70
C LYS A 29 -2.21 -23.32 -8.82
N TYR A 30 -2.54 -23.64 -10.08
CA TYR A 30 -2.04 -22.89 -11.23
C TYR A 30 -2.51 -21.42 -11.19
N ARG A 31 -3.79 -21.19 -10.91
CA ARG A 31 -4.35 -19.84 -10.78
C ARG A 31 -3.74 -19.06 -9.62
N PHE A 32 -3.48 -19.72 -8.49
CA PHE A 32 -2.78 -19.10 -7.37
C PHE A 32 -1.36 -18.66 -7.76
N ARG A 33 -0.58 -19.52 -8.42
CA ARG A 33 0.75 -19.14 -8.92
C ARG A 33 0.70 -17.96 -9.89
N GLU A 34 -0.29 -17.92 -10.77
CA GLU A 34 -0.46 -16.79 -11.68
C GLU A 34 -0.81 -15.50 -10.93
N ILE A 35 -1.65 -15.59 -9.89
CA ILE A 35 -1.97 -14.47 -9.01
C ILE A 35 -0.71 -13.98 -8.28
N ASP A 36 0.08 -14.89 -7.72
CA ASP A 36 1.32 -14.56 -7.00
C ASP A 36 2.31 -13.81 -7.92
N HIS A 37 2.54 -14.31 -9.14
CA HIS A 37 3.38 -13.61 -10.11
C HIS A 37 2.84 -12.23 -10.52
N ARG A 38 1.52 -12.07 -10.58
CA ARG A 38 0.92 -10.75 -10.84
C ARG A 38 1.11 -9.81 -9.66
N PHE A 39 1.05 -10.31 -8.43
CA PHE A 39 1.34 -9.53 -7.23
C PHE A 39 2.81 -9.09 -7.19
N GLU A 40 3.76 -10.00 -7.43
CA GLU A 40 5.19 -9.68 -7.51
C GLU A 40 5.46 -8.53 -8.51
N ARG A 41 4.89 -8.63 -9.72
CA ARG A 41 5.03 -7.57 -10.73
C ARG A 41 4.42 -6.24 -10.31
N ILE A 42 3.34 -6.25 -9.55
CA ILE A 42 2.72 -5.03 -9.02
C ILE A 42 3.60 -4.43 -7.94
N GLU A 43 4.16 -5.25 -7.05
CA GLU A 43 5.09 -4.81 -6.01
C GLU A 43 6.32 -4.14 -6.63
N ASP A 44 6.92 -4.77 -7.65
CA ASP A 44 8.04 -4.20 -8.40
C ASP A 44 7.68 -2.87 -9.06
N ALA A 45 6.50 -2.79 -9.70
CA ALA A 45 6.04 -1.57 -10.34
C ALA A 45 5.80 -0.44 -9.32
N VAL A 46 5.20 -0.75 -8.18
CA VAL A 46 4.97 0.19 -7.08
C VAL A 46 6.30 0.68 -6.53
N GLU A 47 7.27 -0.19 -6.32
CA GLU A 47 8.59 0.18 -5.83
C GLU A 47 9.33 1.06 -6.84
N GLY A 48 9.23 0.74 -8.12
CA GLY A 48 9.73 1.59 -9.21
C GLY A 48 9.09 2.98 -9.24
N VAL A 49 7.78 3.09 -8.95
CA VAL A 49 7.07 4.37 -8.86
C VAL A 49 7.51 5.16 -7.62
N LYS A 50 7.64 4.52 -6.46
CA LYS A 50 8.15 5.17 -5.24
C LYS A 50 9.54 5.74 -5.46
N ALA A 51 10.45 4.99 -6.09
CA ALA A 51 11.80 5.46 -6.39
C ALA A 51 11.82 6.65 -7.36
N LYS A 52 10.86 6.73 -8.28
CA LYS A 52 10.71 7.89 -9.18
C LYS A 52 10.14 9.12 -8.44
N ILE A 53 9.15 8.93 -7.58
CA ILE A 53 8.59 9.99 -6.73
C ILE A 53 9.67 10.53 -5.78
N GLY A 54 10.47 9.63 -5.19
CA GLY A 54 11.68 9.96 -4.41
C GLY A 54 12.59 10.95 -5.13
N ARG A 55 13.01 10.58 -6.34
CA ARG A 55 13.87 11.41 -7.19
C ARG A 55 13.22 12.74 -7.58
N LEU A 56 11.91 12.75 -7.86
CA LEU A 56 11.18 13.98 -8.19
C LEU A 56 11.10 14.93 -6.99
N GLY A 57 10.88 14.41 -5.78
CA GLY A 57 10.88 15.19 -4.54
C GLY A 57 12.22 15.90 -4.33
N VAL A 58 13.34 15.18 -4.48
CA VAL A 58 14.69 15.76 -4.38
C VAL A 58 14.92 16.83 -5.44
N ALA A 59 14.57 16.56 -6.70
CA ALA A 59 14.72 17.54 -7.79
C ALA A 59 13.88 18.81 -7.55
N PHE A 60 12.66 18.66 -7.02
CA PHE A 60 11.80 19.77 -6.66
C PHE A 60 12.40 20.62 -5.54
N THR A 61 12.95 19.99 -4.48
CA THR A 61 13.66 20.71 -3.41
C THR A 61 14.78 21.57 -3.95
N ILE A 62 15.66 20.98 -4.77
CA ILE A 62 16.81 21.69 -5.36
C ILE A 62 16.33 22.91 -6.18
N HIS A 63 15.25 22.74 -6.95
CA HIS A 63 14.69 23.85 -7.73
C HIS A 63 14.12 24.97 -6.84
N GLN A 64 13.40 24.62 -5.77
CA GLN A 64 12.85 25.60 -4.84
C GLN A 64 13.94 26.36 -4.07
N GLU A 65 15.00 25.67 -3.64
CA GLU A 65 16.16 26.30 -3.00
C GLU A 65 16.82 27.31 -3.94
N PHE A 66 17.13 26.90 -5.17
CA PHE A 66 17.70 27.78 -6.19
C PHE A 66 16.80 28.99 -6.47
N PHE A 67 15.49 28.78 -6.62
CA PHE A 67 14.56 29.88 -6.91
C PHE A 67 14.50 30.92 -5.79
N VAL A 68 14.46 30.47 -4.53
CA VAL A 68 14.44 31.35 -3.36
C VAL A 68 15.77 32.09 -3.20
N GLU A 69 16.90 31.42 -3.45
CA GLU A 69 18.22 32.05 -3.45
C GLU A 69 18.37 33.09 -4.57
N TYR A 70 17.88 32.78 -5.76
CA TYR A 70 17.85 33.72 -6.89
C TYR A 70 17.08 34.99 -6.54
N LEU A 71 15.86 34.86 -6.02
CA LEU A 71 15.06 36.01 -5.58
C LEU A 71 15.73 36.82 -4.46
N ALA A 72 16.50 36.16 -3.59
CA ALA A 72 17.30 36.86 -2.59
C ALA A 72 18.47 37.64 -3.20
N SER A 73 19.12 37.09 -4.24
CA SER A 73 20.23 37.75 -4.95
C SER A 73 19.79 38.98 -5.75
N GLU A 74 18.58 38.96 -6.32
CA GLU A 74 17.98 40.10 -7.02
C GLU A 74 17.42 41.17 -6.05
N GLY A 75 17.55 40.96 -4.75
CA GLY A 75 17.06 41.88 -3.71
C GLY A 75 15.54 41.86 -3.52
N VAL A 76 14.81 40.97 -4.22
CA VAL A 76 13.36 40.79 -4.06
C VAL A 76 13.03 40.22 -2.68
N LEU A 77 13.88 39.34 -2.16
CA LEU A 77 13.75 38.74 -0.84
C LEU A 77 14.92 39.12 0.08
N ARG A 78 14.62 39.41 1.35
CA ARG A 78 15.66 39.51 2.37
C ARG A 78 16.28 38.14 2.61
N SER A 79 17.61 38.09 2.77
CA SER A 79 18.34 36.84 2.98
C SER A 79 17.85 36.03 4.19
N GLN A 80 17.34 36.70 5.24
CA GLN A 80 16.76 36.04 6.40
C GLN A 80 15.43 35.33 6.07
N SER A 81 14.58 35.95 5.26
CA SER A 81 13.31 35.39 4.80
C SER A 81 13.55 34.21 3.85
N ALA A 82 14.53 34.32 2.96
CA ALA A 82 14.93 33.23 2.06
C ALA A 82 15.33 31.96 2.84
N ARG A 83 16.17 32.10 3.88
CA ARG A 83 16.57 30.98 4.74
C ARG A 83 15.40 30.36 5.52
N LEU A 84 14.39 31.14 5.88
CA LEU A 84 13.18 30.61 6.53
C LEU A 84 12.32 29.81 5.54
N LEU A 85 12.12 30.32 4.33
CA LEU A 85 11.37 29.65 3.28
C LEU A 85 12.01 28.31 2.89
N ILE A 86 13.33 28.29 2.68
CA ILE A 86 14.07 27.06 2.37
C ILE A 86 13.89 26.01 3.47
N ARG A 87 14.06 26.41 4.74
CA ARG A 87 13.88 25.47 5.87
C ARG A 87 12.47 24.92 5.97
N GLU A 88 11.46 25.75 5.72
CA GLU A 88 10.07 25.29 5.79
C GLU A 88 9.70 24.40 4.61
N ALA A 89 10.17 24.73 3.41
CA ALA A 89 10.02 23.89 2.23
C ALA A 89 10.62 22.50 2.48
N ASN A 90 11.85 22.45 3.04
CA ASN A 90 12.51 21.18 3.37
C ASN A 90 11.71 20.37 4.40
N ARG A 91 11.21 20.99 5.46
CA ARG A 91 10.36 20.31 6.45
C ARG A 91 9.08 19.73 5.86
N VAL A 92 8.42 20.49 4.99
CA VAL A 92 7.17 20.04 4.33
C VAL A 92 7.46 18.89 3.39
N ILE A 93 8.52 18.98 2.59
CA ILE A 93 8.92 17.92 1.66
C ILE A 93 9.30 16.67 2.45
N ASP A 94 10.11 16.78 3.50
CA ASP A 94 10.45 15.65 4.37
C ASP A 94 9.21 15.00 4.98
N LEU A 95 8.22 15.80 5.43
CA LEU A 95 6.96 15.29 5.94
C LEU A 95 6.15 14.55 4.87
N VAL A 96 6.08 15.07 3.65
CA VAL A 96 5.34 14.44 2.54
C VAL A 96 6.03 13.16 2.08
N MET A 97 7.36 13.16 2.01
CA MET A 97 8.16 12.01 1.58
C MET A 97 8.20 10.90 2.63
N SER A 98 8.16 11.26 3.92
CA SER A 98 8.07 10.28 5.03
C SER A 98 6.64 9.77 5.26
N ASN A 99 5.61 10.54 4.89
CA ASN A 99 4.21 10.16 5.06
C ASN A 99 3.60 9.57 3.78
N SER A 100 4.06 8.38 3.41
CA SER A 100 3.56 7.63 2.25
C SER A 100 2.26 6.87 2.53
N LEU A 101 1.30 7.45 3.27
CA LEU A 101 0.02 6.79 3.51
C LEU A 101 -0.83 6.81 2.24
N SER A 102 -1.18 5.61 1.77
CA SER A 102 -2.16 5.37 0.71
C SER A 102 -3.51 6.00 1.05
N PRO A 103 -4.32 6.46 0.08
CA PRO A 103 -5.67 6.98 0.33
C PRO A 103 -6.53 6.03 1.17
N LYS A 104 -6.40 4.72 0.95
CA LYS A 104 -7.09 3.68 1.73
C LYS A 104 -6.60 3.61 3.18
N GLU A 105 -5.31 3.82 3.41
CA GLU A 105 -4.72 3.86 4.75
C GLU A 105 -5.13 5.12 5.49
N LYS A 106 -5.19 6.26 4.80
CA LYS A 106 -5.73 7.52 5.35
C LYS A 106 -7.19 7.37 5.74
N GLU A 107 -8.00 6.69 4.94
CA GLU A 107 -9.41 6.46 5.22
C GLU A 107 -9.63 5.48 6.38
N ARG A 108 -8.84 4.40 6.46
CA ARG A 108 -8.82 3.50 7.63
C ARG A 108 -8.41 4.24 8.91
N LEU A 109 -7.38 5.07 8.85
CA LEU A 109 -6.91 5.88 9.99
C LEU A 109 -7.94 6.91 10.44
N LYS A 110 -8.65 7.55 9.50
CA LYS A 110 -9.78 8.45 9.83
C LYS A 110 -10.89 7.72 10.59
N GLY A 111 -11.24 6.51 10.16
CA GLY A 111 -12.23 5.68 10.85
C GLY A 111 -11.83 5.31 12.28
N LEU A 112 -10.56 4.93 12.48
CA LEU A 112 -10.03 4.59 13.81
C LEU A 112 -9.92 5.82 14.72
N ALA A 113 -9.49 6.96 14.19
CA ALA A 113 -9.43 8.22 14.94
C ALA A 113 -10.84 8.65 15.42
N PHE A 114 -11.84 8.55 14.55
CA PHE A 114 -13.23 8.88 14.87
C PHE A 114 -13.81 7.96 15.97
N GLN A 115 -13.49 6.66 15.91
CA GLN A 115 -13.86 5.72 16.98
C GLN A 115 -13.13 6.02 18.31
N GLY A 116 -11.87 6.41 18.25
CA GLY A 116 -11.09 6.84 19.41
C GLY A 116 -11.72 8.05 20.11
N ASP A 117 -12.21 9.03 19.35
CA ASP A 117 -12.87 10.22 19.88
C ASP A 117 -14.25 9.90 20.49
N LEU A 118 -15.03 9.03 19.84
CA LEU A 118 -16.28 8.51 20.40
C LEU A 118 -16.05 7.75 21.71
N ASN A 119 -15.01 6.94 21.78
CA ASN A 119 -14.67 6.18 22.98
C ASN A 119 -14.19 7.09 24.11
N ARG A 120 -13.41 8.13 23.81
CA ARG A 120 -13.01 9.18 24.77
C ARG A 120 -14.20 9.98 25.26
N ALA A 121 -15.14 10.33 24.39
CA ALA A 121 -16.37 11.02 24.76
C ALA A 121 -17.27 10.17 25.67
N LYS A 122 -17.40 8.86 25.38
CA LYS A 122 -18.15 7.92 26.22
C LYS A 122 -17.51 7.74 27.60
N THR A 123 -16.19 7.56 27.67
CA THR A 123 -15.47 7.44 28.96
C THR A 123 -15.56 8.72 29.78
N ARG A 124 -15.60 9.90 29.14
CA ARG A 124 -15.80 11.18 29.84
C ARG A 124 -17.22 11.31 30.42
N LYS A 125 -18.24 10.80 29.72
CA LYS A 125 -19.64 10.75 30.20
C LYS A 125 -19.87 9.71 31.31
N LEU A 126 -19.04 8.67 31.40
CA LEU A 126 -19.11 7.65 32.44
C LEU A 126 -18.35 8.04 33.72
N ARG A 127 -17.53 9.10 33.67
CA ARG A 127 -16.78 9.66 34.81
C ARG A 127 -17.37 10.96 35.36
N ALA A 128 -18.47 11.44 34.78
CA ALA A 128 -19.24 12.61 35.22
C ALA A 128 -20.53 12.12 35.88
#